data_AF-A0A5S9PZT3-F1
#
_entry.id   AF-A0A5S9PZT3-F1
#
_cell.length_a   1.000
_cell.length_b   1.000
_cell.length_c   1.000
_cell.angle_alpha   90.00
_cell.angle_beta   90.00
_cell.angle_gamma   90.00
#
_symmetry.space_group_name_H-M   'P 1'
#
loop_
_entity.id
_entity.type
_entity.pdbx_description
1 polymer ?
#
loop_
_entity_poly.entity_id
_entity_poly.type
_entity_poly.pdbx_seq_one_letter_code
_entity_poly.pdbx_strand_id
1 'polypeptide(L)'
;MAACASSPAPESRYLDGKDDQYVGVTLSAPNLSAIHKPPLNSGLAFLKVYDFDDVCEKRKTIFGEAYKEAEPIGEICVSKADRSKVGKLPVRLVVIKAGFDIHGIGTRMSGDRYFQFQTRDSFTYEVEVNESRPFVVS
;
A
#
# COMPACT_ATOMS: atom_id res chain seq x y z
N MET A 1 15.80 20.16 -21.96
CA MET A 1 15.57 19.89 -20.53
C MET A 1 14.06 19.76 -20.32
N ALA A 2 13.51 18.54 -20.36
CA ALA A 2 12.12 18.29 -20.03
C ALA A 2 12.06 17.86 -18.56
N ALA A 3 11.39 18.68 -17.74
CA ALA A 3 11.28 18.47 -16.31
C ALA A 3 10.54 17.16 -16.00
N CYS A 4 11.02 16.49 -14.94
CA CYS A 4 10.43 15.29 -14.35
C CYS A 4 8.99 15.57 -13.91
N ALA A 5 8.01 14.98 -14.61
CA ALA A 5 6.67 14.85 -14.07
C ALA A 5 6.58 13.47 -13.41
N SER A 6 6.44 13.44 -12.08
CA SER A 6 5.98 12.25 -11.38
C SER A 6 4.58 11.94 -11.89
N SER A 7 4.44 10.90 -12.70
CA SER A 7 3.12 10.46 -13.16
C SER A 7 2.20 10.24 -11.96
N PRO A 8 0.90 10.60 -12.05
CA PRO A 8 -0.05 10.32 -10.98
C PRO A 8 -0.03 8.82 -10.66
N ALA A 9 -0.24 8.47 -9.40
CA ALA A 9 -0.33 7.06 -9.02
C ALA A 9 -1.39 6.35 -9.88
N PRO A 10 -1.19 5.05 -10.17
CA PRO A 10 -2.21 4.24 -10.84
C PRO A 10 -3.54 4.36 -10.09
N GLU A 11 -4.65 4.23 -10.83
CA GLU A 11 -5.99 4.31 -10.25
C GLU A 11 -6.12 3.33 -9.09
N SER A 12 -6.57 3.85 -7.95
CA SER A 12 -6.83 3.04 -6.77
C SER A 12 -8.04 2.15 -7.05
N ARG A 13 -7.91 0.86 -6.72
CA ARG A 13 -9.01 -0.10 -6.82
C ARG A 13 -9.68 -0.16 -5.46
N TYR A 14 -10.77 0.57 -5.35
CA TYR A 14 -11.61 0.53 -4.16
C TYR A 14 -12.60 -0.63 -4.24
N LEU A 15 -12.90 -1.21 -3.08
CA LEU A 15 -13.97 -2.18 -2.94
C LEU A 15 -15.33 -1.47 -3.01
N ASP A 16 -16.16 -1.86 -3.98
CA ASP A 16 -17.60 -1.62 -4.03
C ASP A 16 -18.35 -2.96 -4.03
N GLY A 17 -18.05 -3.82 -3.05
CA GLY A 17 -18.82 -5.04 -2.80
C GLY A 17 -20.20 -4.70 -2.23
N LYS A 18 -21.26 -5.36 -2.71
CA LYS A 18 -22.64 -5.08 -2.29
C LYS A 18 -22.98 -5.49 -0.85
N ASP A 19 -22.20 -6.38 -0.25
CA ASP A 19 -22.59 -7.10 0.97
C ASP A 19 -21.69 -6.84 2.19
N ASP A 20 -20.58 -6.09 2.03
CA ASP A 20 -19.69 -5.76 3.15
C ASP A 20 -19.98 -4.35 3.68
N GLN A 21 -19.99 -4.22 5.01
CA GLN A 21 -19.84 -2.91 5.63
C GLN A 21 -18.42 -2.42 5.42
N TYR A 22 -18.26 -1.14 5.06
CA TYR A 22 -16.97 -0.52 4.81
C TYR A 22 -16.74 0.67 5.74
N VAL A 23 -15.49 0.87 6.11
CA VAL A 23 -15.00 1.99 6.91
C VAL A 23 -13.97 2.79 6.14
N GLY A 24 -13.90 4.09 6.40
CA GLY A 24 -12.94 4.97 5.76
C GLY A 24 -11.51 4.64 6.17
N VAL A 25 -10.60 4.64 5.20
CA VAL A 25 -9.16 4.65 5.44
C VAL A 25 -8.52 5.78 4.65
N THR A 26 -7.57 6.47 5.26
CA THR A 26 -6.71 7.43 4.57
C THR A 26 -5.31 6.84 4.48
N LEU A 27 -4.79 6.71 3.27
CA LEU A 27 -3.36 6.46 3.05
C LEU A 27 -2.67 7.81 2.94
N SER A 28 -1.66 8.04 3.77
CA SER A 28 -0.81 9.24 3.74
C SER A 28 0.66 8.84 3.59
N ALA A 29 1.42 9.57 2.77
CA ALA A 29 2.84 9.36 2.57
C ALA A 29 3.56 10.73 2.57
N PRO A 30 3.63 11.41 3.73
CA PRO A 30 3.99 12.82 3.81
C PRO A 30 5.43 13.10 3.37
N ASN A 31 6.33 12.16 3.61
CA ASN A 31 7.76 12.28 3.32
C ASN A 31 8.21 11.47 2.08
N LEU A 32 7.26 10.95 1.28
CA LEU A 32 7.55 10.14 0.10
C LEU A 32 8.46 10.92 -0.86
N SER A 33 9.73 10.53 -0.94
CA SER A 33 10.80 11.20 -1.70
C SER A 33 11.12 12.64 -1.28
N ALA A 34 11.36 12.86 0.02
CA ALA A 34 11.91 14.11 0.57
C ALA A 34 13.18 14.61 -0.18
N ILE A 35 13.35 15.93 -0.27
CA ILE A 35 14.10 16.71 -1.29
C ILE A 35 15.64 16.51 -1.30
N HIS A 36 16.21 15.72 -0.39
CA HIS A 36 17.64 15.79 -0.09
C HIS A 36 18.49 14.75 -0.86
N LYS A 37 18.74 15.04 -2.16
CA LYS A 37 19.76 14.49 -3.11
C LYS A 37 19.70 13.00 -3.53
N PRO A 38 19.99 12.64 -4.80
CA PRO A 38 19.57 13.22 -6.09
C PRO A 38 18.04 13.11 -6.24
N PRO A 39 17.38 13.73 -7.25
CA PRO A 39 15.94 13.63 -7.38
C PRO A 39 15.56 12.16 -7.64
N LEU A 40 14.91 11.56 -6.65
CA LEU A 40 14.10 10.38 -6.88
C LEU A 40 12.91 10.87 -7.69
N ASN A 41 12.90 10.47 -8.96
CA ASN A 41 12.03 11.00 -10.00
C ASN A 41 10.60 10.49 -9.85
N SER A 42 10.43 9.33 -9.22
CA SER A 42 9.13 8.77 -8.88
C SER A 42 9.18 8.06 -7.52
N GLY A 43 8.09 8.19 -6.79
CA GLY A 43 7.85 7.48 -5.54
C GLY A 43 6.38 7.13 -5.48
N LEU A 44 6.10 5.90 -5.10
CA LEU A 44 4.75 5.38 -4.92
C LEU A 44 4.68 4.73 -3.55
N ALA A 45 3.73 5.16 -2.72
CA ALA A 45 3.32 4.40 -1.55
C ALA A 45 2.01 3.68 -1.86
N PHE A 46 1.89 2.48 -1.32
CA PHE A 46 0.75 1.63 -1.58
C PHE A 46 0.21 1.04 -0.27
N LEU A 47 -1.08 0.76 -0.30
CA LEU A 47 -1.82 0.02 0.69
C LEU A 47 -2.63 -1.05 -0.03
N LYS A 48 -2.22 -2.31 0.08
CA LYS A 48 -2.97 -3.45 -0.43
C LYS A 48 -3.68 -4.12 0.73
N VAL A 49 -4.94 -4.45 0.53
CA VAL A 49 -5.80 -5.07 1.52
C VAL A 49 -6.13 -6.45 1.03
N TYR A 50 -6.00 -7.44 1.89
CA TYR A 50 -6.29 -8.84 1.64
C TYR A 50 -7.27 -9.34 2.68
N ASP A 51 -8.10 -10.30 2.29
CA ASP A 51 -8.85 -11.08 3.25
C ASP A 51 -7.88 -11.99 4.03
N PHE A 52 -8.04 -12.07 5.35
CA PHE A 52 -7.18 -12.91 6.19
C PHE A 52 -7.30 -14.39 5.82
N ASP A 53 -8.51 -14.85 5.53
CA ASP A 53 -8.76 -16.26 5.21
C ASP A 53 -8.07 -16.61 3.88
N ASP A 54 -8.17 -15.75 2.87
CA ASP A 54 -7.50 -15.97 1.57
C ASP A 54 -5.95 -15.96 1.67
N VAL A 55 -5.36 -15.16 2.56
CA VAL A 55 -3.90 -15.09 2.75
C VAL A 55 -3.36 -16.34 3.44
N CYS A 56 -4.09 -16.87 4.41
CA CYS A 56 -3.65 -18.00 5.22
C CYS A 56 -4.13 -19.36 4.69
N GLU A 57 -5.01 -19.39 3.69
CA GLU A 57 -5.55 -20.63 3.14
C GLU A 57 -4.54 -21.41 2.28
N LYS A 58 -4.33 -22.66 2.67
CA LYS A 58 -3.78 -23.70 1.79
C LYS A 58 -4.90 -24.31 0.96
N ARG A 59 -4.83 -24.20 -0.37
CA ARG A 59 -5.80 -24.87 -1.23
C ARG A 59 -5.28 -26.24 -1.67
N LYS A 60 -6.09 -27.28 -1.45
CA LYS A 60 -5.85 -28.62 -2.00
C LYS A 60 -6.23 -28.62 -3.48
N THR A 61 -5.26 -28.81 -4.36
CA THR A 61 -5.46 -29.03 -5.78
C THR A 61 -5.36 -30.53 -6.12
N ILE A 62 -5.81 -30.93 -7.31
CA ILE A 62 -5.62 -32.28 -7.85
C ILE A 62 -4.13 -32.72 -7.92
N PHE A 63 -3.18 -31.78 -7.85
CA PHE A 63 -1.73 -32.03 -7.86
C PHE A 63 -1.05 -31.84 -6.50
N GLY A 64 -1.81 -31.65 -5.40
CA GLY A 64 -1.29 -31.45 -4.05
C GLY A 64 -1.67 -30.10 -3.43
N GLU A 65 -1.10 -29.78 -2.26
CA GLU A 65 -1.27 -28.48 -1.62
C GLU A 65 -0.48 -27.41 -2.37
N ALA A 66 -1.15 -26.36 -2.82
CA ALA A 66 -0.49 -25.19 -3.41
C ALA A 66 -0.84 -23.95 -2.58
N TYR A 67 0.18 -23.15 -2.26
CA TYR A 67 -0.04 -21.79 -1.78
C TYR A 67 -0.38 -20.93 -3.01
N LYS A 68 -1.58 -20.35 -3.06
CA LYS A 68 -1.93 -19.34 -4.06
C LYS A 68 -1.52 -17.99 -3.47
N GLU A 69 -0.83 -17.13 -4.22
CA GLU A 69 -0.71 -15.73 -3.83
C GLU A 69 -2.12 -15.14 -3.75
N ALA A 70 -2.53 -14.70 -2.55
CA ALA A 70 -3.81 -14.06 -2.35
C ALA A 70 -3.91 -12.80 -3.22
N GLU A 71 -5.05 -12.63 -3.89
CA GLU A 71 -5.31 -11.41 -4.65
C GLU A 71 -5.77 -10.31 -3.68
N PRO A 72 -5.27 -9.08 -3.83
CA PRO A 72 -5.72 -8.00 -2.97
C PRO A 72 -7.18 -7.70 -3.26
N ILE A 73 -8.00 -7.69 -2.21
CA ILE A 73 -9.39 -7.27 -2.29
C ILE A 73 -9.49 -5.76 -2.54
N GLY A 74 -8.52 -4.97 -2.08
CA GLY A 74 -8.45 -3.53 -2.37
C GLY A 74 -7.02 -3.00 -2.47
N GLU A 75 -6.82 -1.92 -3.22
CA GLU A 75 -5.53 -1.28 -3.40
C GLU A 75 -5.66 0.25 -3.47
N ILE A 76 -4.93 0.95 -2.61
CA ILE A 76 -4.78 2.41 -2.62
C ILE A 76 -3.33 2.74 -2.93
N CYS A 77 -3.12 3.64 -3.89
CA CYS A 77 -1.80 4.08 -4.30
C CYS A 77 -1.73 5.60 -4.30
N VAL A 78 -0.70 6.14 -3.65
CA VAL A 78 -0.38 7.57 -3.59
C VAL A 78 1.01 7.78 -4.18
N SER A 79 1.20 8.84 -4.95
CA SER A 79 2.51 9.20 -5.50
C SER A 79 3.05 10.47 -4.84
N LYS A 80 4.23 10.87 -5.27
CA LYS A 80 4.83 12.17 -4.90
C LYS A 80 3.90 13.37 -5.18
N ALA A 81 3.10 13.30 -6.26
CA ALA A 81 2.18 14.35 -6.67
C ALA A 81 0.92 14.41 -5.79
N ASP A 82 0.45 13.25 -5.35
CA ASP A 82 -0.79 13.02 -4.61
C ASP A 82 -0.48 12.23 -3.34
N ARG A 83 0.08 12.92 -2.33
CA ARG A 83 0.63 12.32 -1.10
C ARG A 83 -0.39 11.71 -0.15
N SER A 84 -1.68 11.84 -0.45
CA SER A 84 -2.75 11.25 0.35
C SER A 84 -3.95 10.91 -0.51
N LYS A 85 -4.60 9.79 -0.19
CA LYS A 85 -5.88 9.37 -0.75
C LYS A 85 -6.74 8.70 0.30
N VAL A 86 -8.04 8.95 0.18
CA VAL A 86 -9.06 8.23 0.94
C VAL A 86 -9.42 6.96 0.19
N GLY A 87 -9.77 5.91 0.94
CA GLY A 87 -10.35 4.69 0.44
C GLY A 87 -11.24 4.04 1.49
N LYS A 88 -11.50 2.76 1.28
CA LYS A 88 -12.40 1.96 2.11
C LYS A 88 -11.71 0.66 2.53
N LEU A 89 -11.95 0.23 3.76
CA LEU A 89 -11.61 -1.11 4.26
C LEU A 89 -12.90 -1.85 4.62
N PRO A 90 -13.02 -3.15 4.35
CA PRO A 90 -14.16 -3.92 4.83
C PRO A 90 -14.07 -4.09 6.35
N VAL A 91 -15.21 -4.17 7.03
CA VAL A 91 -15.32 -4.40 8.49
C VAL A 91 -15.17 -5.91 8.78
N ARG A 92 -13.93 -6.38 8.94
CA ARG A 92 -13.56 -7.77 9.25
C ARG A 92 -12.07 -7.86 9.63
N LEU A 93 -11.60 -9.08 9.85
CA LEU A 93 -10.17 -9.33 9.97
C LEU A 93 -9.52 -9.22 8.59
N VAL A 94 -8.55 -8.31 8.45
CA VAL A 94 -7.85 -8.08 7.19
C VAL A 94 -6.34 -8.19 7.38
N VAL A 95 -5.65 -8.55 6.30
CA VAL A 95 -4.20 -8.40 6.18
C VAL A 95 -3.93 -7.22 5.29
N ILE A 96 -3.14 -6.28 5.77
CA ILE A 96 -2.76 -5.07 5.06
C ILE A 96 -1.28 -5.15 4.72
N LYS A 97 -0.95 -4.98 3.44
CA LYS A 97 0.41 -4.79 2.98
C LYS A 97 0.60 -3.31 2.64
N ALA A 98 1.37 -2.61 3.48
CA ALA A 98 1.68 -1.20 3.29
C ALA A 98 3.17 -1.03 3.01
N GLY A 99 3.51 -0.09 2.12
CA GLY A 99 4.90 0.15 1.78
C GLY A 99 5.09 1.23 0.75
N PHE A 100 6.33 1.35 0.28
CA PHE A 100 6.71 2.26 -0.78
C PHE A 100 7.67 1.60 -1.78
N ASP A 101 7.68 2.14 -2.98
CA ASP A 101 8.64 1.84 -4.03
C ASP A 101 9.06 3.15 -4.72
N ILE A 102 10.35 3.45 -4.64
CA ILE A 102 10.92 4.73 -5.03
C ILE A 102 12.05 4.49 -6.01
N HIS A 103 12.04 5.25 -7.11
CA HIS A 103 12.98 5.12 -8.20
C HIS A 103 13.69 6.45 -8.48
N GLY A 104 15.00 6.36 -8.67
CA GLY A 104 15.86 7.44 -9.17
C GLY A 104 16.86 6.90 -10.19
N ILE A 105 17.68 7.81 -10.73
CA ILE A 105 18.74 7.45 -11.67
C ILE A 105 19.75 6.56 -10.95
N GLY A 106 19.81 5.27 -11.29
CA GLY A 106 20.74 4.31 -10.72
C GLY A 106 20.46 3.90 -9.27
N THR A 107 19.29 4.23 -8.70
CA THR A 107 18.92 3.85 -7.34
C THR A 107 17.44 3.50 -7.26
N ARG A 108 17.14 2.35 -6.64
CA ARG A 108 15.78 1.95 -6.26
C ARG A 108 15.76 1.64 -4.78
N MET A 109 14.75 2.13 -4.08
CA MET A 109 14.52 1.83 -2.68
C MET A 109 13.06 1.44 -2.50
N SER A 110 12.85 0.27 -1.94
CA SER A 110 11.51 -0.25 -1.64
C SER A 110 11.49 -0.77 -0.21
N GLY A 111 10.36 -0.62 0.45
CA GLY A 111 10.13 -1.18 1.77
C GLY A 111 8.65 -1.46 1.97
N ASP A 112 8.34 -2.66 2.42
CA ASP A 112 6.97 -3.09 2.69
C ASP A 112 6.86 -3.94 3.95
N ARG A 113 5.67 -3.91 4.53
CA ARG A 113 5.31 -4.66 5.73
C ARG A 113 3.88 -5.16 5.63
N TYR A 114 3.67 -6.36 6.19
CA TYR A 114 2.34 -6.93 6.39
C TYR A 114 1.90 -6.68 7.83
N PHE A 115 0.63 -6.31 8.00
CA PHE A 115 -0.01 -6.10 9.28
C PHE A 115 -1.34 -6.84 9.27
N GLN A 116 -1.63 -7.56 10.36
CA GLN A 116 -2.95 -8.12 10.60
C GLN A 116 -3.73 -7.15 11.47
N PHE A 117 -4.96 -6.82 11.06
CA PHE A 117 -5.77 -5.83 11.75
C PHE A 117 -7.27 -6.16 11.67
N GLN A 118 -7.99 -5.96 12.78
CA GLN A 118 -9.45 -6.09 12.84
C GLN A 118 -10.10 -4.71 12.72
N THR A 119 -10.76 -4.45 11.60
CA THR A 119 -11.51 -3.20 11.38
C THR A 119 -12.86 -3.23 12.11
N ARG A 120 -13.33 -2.04 12.50
CA ARG A 120 -14.59 -1.83 13.26
C ARG A 120 -15.40 -0.68 12.64
N ASP A 121 -16.71 -0.88 12.49
CA ASP A 121 -17.70 -0.02 11.81
C ASP A 121 -17.78 1.46 12.24
N SER A 122 -17.28 1.80 13.42
CA SER A 122 -17.38 3.16 14.01
C SER A 122 -16.07 3.95 13.97
N PHE A 123 -15.07 3.46 13.24
CA PHE A 123 -13.73 4.07 13.18
C PHE A 123 -13.36 4.51 11.76
N THR A 124 -12.59 5.58 11.68
CA THR A 124 -11.84 5.94 10.46
C THR A 124 -10.38 5.67 10.74
N TYR A 125 -9.72 5.01 9.80
CA TYR A 125 -8.33 4.61 9.94
C TYR A 125 -7.42 5.54 9.14
N GLU A 126 -6.22 5.77 9.65
CA GLU A 126 -5.15 6.43 8.91
C GLU A 126 -3.95 5.50 8.87
N VAL A 127 -3.40 5.31 7.68
CA VAL A 127 -2.18 4.56 7.44
C VAL A 127 -1.15 5.51 6.86
N GLU A 128 -0.17 5.87 7.69
CA GLU A 128 0.93 6.73 7.31
C GLU A 128 2.16 5.89 6.92
N VAL A 129 2.61 6.02 5.66
CA VAL A 129 3.83 5.38 5.16
C VAL A 129 4.96 6.40 5.18
N ASN A 130 5.91 6.18 6.08
CA ASN A 130 7.09 7.02 6.21
C ASN A 130 8.35 6.36 5.63
N GLU A 131 8.96 7.04 4.67
CA GLU A 131 10.32 6.72 4.19
C GLU A 131 11.34 7.13 5.25
N SER A 132 11.85 6.20 6.07
CA SER A 132 12.96 6.47 6.98
C SER A 132 14.27 5.96 6.40
N ARG A 133 15.24 6.87 6.21
CA ARG A 133 16.64 6.50 5.96
C ARG A 133 17.38 6.59 7.29
N PRO A 134 17.66 5.47 7.98
CA PRO A 134 18.50 5.55 9.17
C PRO A 134 19.85 6.12 8.75
N PHE A 135 20.23 7.26 9.35
CA PHE A 135 21.60 7.77 9.23
C PHE A 135 22.51 6.74 9.88
N VAL A 136 23.29 6.02 9.06
CA VAL A 136 24.42 5.23 9.57
C VAL A 136 25.49 6.25 9.97
N VAL A 137 25.47 6.68 11.23
CA VAL A 137 26.60 7.35 11.84
C VAL A 137 27.60 6.26 12.22
N SER A 138 28.69 6.21 11.45
CA SER A 138 29.89 5.40 11.70
C SER A 138 30.64 5.88 12.93
#